data_AF-T0RB09-F1
#
_entry.id   AF-T0RB09-F1
#
_cell.length_a   1.000
_cell.length_b   1.000
_cell.length_c   1.000
_cell.angle_alpha   90.00
_cell.angle_beta   90.00
_cell.angle_gamma   90.00
#
_symmetry.space_group_name_H-M   'P 1'
#
loop_
_entity.id
_entity.type
_entity.pdbx_description
1 polymer ?
#
loop_
_entity_poly.entity_id
_entity_poly.type
_entity_poly.pdbx_seq_one_letter_code
_entity_poly.pdbx_strand_id
1 'polypeptide(L)' 'MAKFNFEASMESLENIVKGLETGELSLDESIKNFEQGAKIYKDCKKYLGEVEKKVQVLTDSLEESALDD' A
#
# COMPACT_ATOMS: atom_id res chain seq x y z
N MET A 1 -17.72 0.89 5.95
CA MET A 1 -16.32 0.43 6.15
C MET A 1 -15.41 1.57 5.72
N ALA A 2 -14.42 1.95 6.54
CA ALA A 2 -13.49 3.00 6.15
C ALA A 2 -12.68 2.53 4.93
N LYS A 3 -12.70 3.29 3.84
CA LYS A 3 -11.83 3.06 2.68
C LYS A 3 -10.39 3.22 3.13
N PHE A 4 -9.55 2.23 2.86
CA PHE A 4 -8.11 2.35 3.10
C PHE A 4 -7.58 3.58 2.36
N ASN A 5 -6.87 4.46 3.06
CA ASN A 5 -6.24 5.63 2.48
C ASN A 5 -4.80 5.28 2.14
N PHE A 6 -4.55 5.02 0.85
CA PHE A 6 -3.25 4.59 0.37
C PHE A 6 -2.21 5.70 0.49
N GLU A 7 -2.57 6.91 0.10
CA GLU A 7 -1.69 8.08 0.09
C GLU A 7 -1.19 8.41 1.50
N ALA A 8 -2.09 8.43 2.50
CA ALA A 8 -1.71 8.68 3.89
C ALA A 8 -0.87 7.54 4.50
N SER A 9 -1.15 6.29 4.10
CA SER A 9 -0.37 5.13 4.54
C SER A 9 1.04 5.16 3.93
N MET A 10 1.16 5.54 2.66
CA MET A 10 2.44 5.69 1.98
C MET A 10 3.29 6.81 2.60
N GLU A 11 2.68 7.97 2.88
CA GLU A 11 3.35 9.07 3.60
C GLU A 11 3.86 8.62 4.98
N SER A 12 3.04 7.85 5.71
CA SER A 12 3.44 7.29 7.01
C SER A 12 4.64 6.33 6.88
N LEU A 13 4.66 5.49 5.84
CA LEU A 13 5.77 4.58 5.56
C LEU A 13 7.05 5.34 5.21
N GLU A 14 6.96 6.37 4.38
CA GLU A 14 8.10 7.22 4.04
C GLU A 14 8.71 7.89 5.27
N ASN A 15 7.88 8.37 6.19
CA ASN A 15 8.35 8.99 7.43
C ASN A 15 9.05 7.99 8.35
N ILE A 16 8.54 6.75 8.43
CA ILE A 16 9.20 5.66 9.16
C ILE A 16 10.56 5.35 8.55
N VAL A 17 10.64 5.20 7.22
CA VAL A 17 11.90 4.92 6.52
C VAL A 17 12.91 6.03 6.76
N LYS A 18 12.50 7.30 6.60
CA LYS A 18 13.36 8.45 6.91
C LYS A 18 13.91 8.39 8.33
N GLY A 19 13.08 8.08 9.32
CA GLY A 19 13.51 7.94 10.71
C GLY A 19 14.50 6.79 10.94
N LEU A 20 14.33 5.67 10.24
CA LEU A 20 15.29 4.55 10.30
C LEU A 20 16.62 4.89 9.63
N GLU A 21 16.59 5.69 8.56
CA GLU A 21 17.78 6.11 7.81
C GLU A 21 18.65 7.15 8.55
N THR A 22 18.07 7.93 9.49
CA THR A 22 18.87 8.91 10.25
C THR A 22 19.85 8.25 11.22
N GLY A 23 19.56 7.02 11.67
CA GLY A 23 20.37 6.31 12.66
C GLY A 23 20.33 6.92 14.08
N GLU A 24 19.43 7.86 14.35
CA GLU A 24 19.30 8.53 15.64
C GLU A 24 18.40 7.78 16.63
N LEU A 25 17.69 6.76 16.16
CA LEU A 25 16.76 5.96 16.96
C LEU A 25 17.51 4.96 17.85
N SER A 26 17.00 4.75 19.06
CA SER A 26 17.41 3.60 19.87
C SER A 26 17.03 2.28 19.19
N LEU A 27 17.61 1.17 19.65
CA LEU A 27 17.30 -0.16 19.13
C LEU A 27 15.80 -0.49 19.26
N ASP A 28 15.21 -0.20 20.42
CA ASP A 28 13.78 -0.47 20.67
C ASP A 28 12.87 0.37 19.78
N GLU A 29 13.22 1.63 19.53
CA GLU A 29 12.49 2.49 18.59
C GLU A 29 12.64 2.01 17.15
N SER A 30 13.84 1.57 16.76
CA SER A 30 14.11 1.02 15.44
C SER A 30 13.27 -0.23 15.18
N ILE A 31 13.15 -1.13 16.16
CA ILE A 31 12.32 -2.33 16.08
C ILE A 31 10.84 -1.95 15.93
N LYS A 32 10.33 -1.03 16.76
CA LYS A 32 8.93 -0.57 16.67
C LYS A 32 8.61 0.06 15.32
N ASN A 33 9.50 0.93 14.83
CA ASN A 33 9.35 1.58 13.54
C ASN A 33 9.37 0.55 12.40
N PHE A 34 10.26 -0.44 12.47
CA PHE A 34 10.29 -1.53 11.49
C PHE A 34 8.98 -2.34 11.49
N GLU A 35 8.47 -2.74 12.65
CA GLU A 35 7.20 -3.47 12.77
C GLU A 35 6.03 -2.68 12.18
N GLN A 36 5.95 -1.39 12.50
CA GLN A 36 4.93 -0.49 11.97
C GLN A 36 5.05 -0.33 10.45
N GLY A 37 6.28 -0.12 9.95
CA GLY A 37 6.55 -0.01 8.52
C GLY A 37 6.17 -1.28 7.76
N ALA A 38 6.51 -2.46 8.30
CA ALA A 38 6.16 -3.75 7.71
C ALA A 38 4.64 -3.97 7.65
N LYS A 39 3.91 -3.55 8.70
CA LYS A 39 2.45 -3.59 8.71
C LYS A 39 1.86 -2.67 7.62
N ILE A 40 2.32 -1.43 7.55
CA ILE A 40 1.84 -0.47 6.54
C ILE A 40 2.12 -0.98 5.12
N TYR A 41 3.33 -1.50 4.88
CA TYR A 41 3.70 -2.12 3.60
C TYR A 41 2.73 -3.24 3.20
N LYS A 42 2.40 -4.14 4.14
CA LYS A 42 1.46 -5.23 3.91
C LYS A 42 0.06 -4.72 3.56
N ASP A 43 -0.41 -3.71 4.28
CA ASP A 43 -1.72 -3.10 4.05
C ASP A 43 -1.77 -2.41 2.68
N CYS A 44 -0.72 -1.65 2.30
CA CYS A 44 -0.57 -1.05 0.96
C CYS A 44 -0.57 -2.10 -0.15
N LYS A 45 0.23 -3.17 -0.01
CA LYS A 45 0.31 -4.25 -0.99
C LYS A 45 -1.04 -4.94 -1.19
N LYS A 46 -1.78 -5.17 -0.10
CA LYS A 46 -3.12 -5.74 -0.16
C LYS A 46 -4.07 -4.83 -0.94
N TYR A 47 -4.07 -3.54 -0.63
CA TYR A 47 -4.92 -2.57 -1.33
C TYR A 47 -4.61 -2.50 -2.83
N LEU A 48 -3.33 -2.48 -3.20
CA LEU A 48 -2.93 -2.49 -4.61
C LEU A 48 -3.44 -3.74 -5.33
N GLY A 49 -3.35 -4.93 -4.71
CA GLY A 49 -3.90 -6.15 -5.30
C GLY A 49 -5.43 -6.11 -5.49
N GLU A 50 -6.16 -5.48 -4.57
CA GLU A 50 -7.60 -5.27 -4.71
C GLU A 50 -7.92 -4.31 -5.88
N VAL A 51 -7.12 -3.25 -6.03
CA VAL A 51 -7.25 -2.28 -7.12
C VAL A 51 -6.90 -2.91 -8.47
N GLU A 52 -5.79 -3.65 -8.57
CA GLU A 52 -5.39 -4.37 -9.78
C GLU A 52 -6.49 -5.31 -10.25
N LYS A 53 -7.07 -6.11 -9.34
CA LYS A 53 -8.19 -7.00 -9.68
C LYS A 53 -9.40 -6.22 -10.19
N LYS A 54 -9.71 -5.07 -9.59
CA LYS A 54 -10.81 -4.23 -10.04
C LYS A 54 -10.55 -3.68 -11.45
N VAL A 55 -9.32 -3.25 -11.73
CA VAL A 55 -8.91 -2.78 -13.06
C VAL A 55 -9.05 -3.92 -14.08
N GLN A 56 -8.56 -5.12 -13.77
CA GLN A 56 -8.66 -6.27 -14.65
C GLN A 56 -10.11 -6.56 -15.05
N VAL A 57 -11.02 -6.65 -14.08
CA VAL A 57 -12.45 -6.90 -14.36
C VAL A 57 -13.06 -5.82 -15.27
N LEU A 58 -12.69 -4.55 -15.05
CA LEU A 58 -13.16 -3.46 -15.90
C LEU A 58 -12.61 -3.55 -17.33
N THR A 59 -11.34 -3.91 -17.48
CA THR A 59 -10.72 -4.13 -18.79
C THR A 59 -11.37 -5.29 -19.53
N ASP A 60 -11.54 -6.44 -18.87
CA ASP A 60 -12.20 -7.61 -19.47
C ASP A 60 -13.63 -7.29 -19.92
N SER A 61 -14.38 -6.54 -19.10
CA SER A 61 -15.75 -6.12 -19.44
C SER A 61 -15.79 -5.19 -20.67
N LEU A 62 -14.78 -4.33 -20.84
CA LEU A 62 -14.69 -3.45 -22.00
C LEU A 62 -14.36 -4.23 -23.28
N GLU A 63 -13.49 -5.24 -23.18
CA GLU A 63 -13.14 -6.11 -24.31
C GLU A 63 -14.31 -6.99 -24.77
N GLU A 64 -15.09 -7.55 -23.84
CA GLU A 64 -16.27 -8.36 -24.17
C GLU A 64 -17.36 -7.53 -24.88
N SER A 65 -17.52 -6.26 -24.50
CA SER A 65 -18.46 -5.35 -25.17
C SER A 65 -18.06 -4.94 -26.59
N ALA A 66 -16.79 -5.14 -26.98
CA ALA A 66 -16.27 -4.78 -28.30
C ALA A 66 -16.33 -5.93 -29.32
N LEU A 67 -16.79 -7.13 -28.90
CA LEU A 67 -16.91 -8.32 -29.75
C LEU A 67 -18.35 -8.62 -30.19
N ASP A 68 -19.32 -7.83 -29.73
CA ASP A 68 -20.76 -7.97 -30.03
C ASP A 68 -21.25 -7.05 -31.19
N ASP A 69 -20.35 -6.32 -31.87
CA ASP A 69 -20.61 -5.52 -33.09
C ASP A 69 -20.01 -6.16 -34.37
#